data_AF-A0A2G4HBM9-F1
#
_entry.id   AF-A0A2G4HBM9-F1
#
_cell.length_a   1.000
_cell.length_b   1.000
_cell.length_c   1.000
_cell.angle_alpha   90.00
_cell.angle_beta   90.00
_cell.angle_gamma   90.00
#
_symmetry.space_group_name_H-M   'P 1'
#
loop_
_entity.id
_entity.type
_entity.pdbx_description
1 polymer ?
#
loop_
_entity_poly.entity_id
_entity_poly.type
_entity_poly.pdbx_seq_one_letter_code
_entity_poly.pdbx_strand_id
1 'polypeptide(L)'
;MIKTYSKGLFASLALAFMAFTASAQQRYLEEVFTNSQITVVPNVAYGYNFSQYVPATMGGPMVIPMYSDVYMPDTAIDQTASRPVVIIFHTGSFLPKGLASPLGDRKDSAVVDLAKRFARRGYVAVSASYRLGWLANSTNLDLRRGTNLMAVYSAVQDAKVCVRAVRASKLVQGDPYRIDPSAISLVGAGSGGYITLAYATISSYPEVAAPNKFKYQAPGTGIFGTTVTAGTPYIDTARVGDWNGYGGKAVIIGAHPVTGLPLVDQTQVGRNIELYKGVPHNVNMVINLGGALGDSAWMAQGDAPVVSFHSRYDFYAPYYRGMVNVPVAGAFFPVIDVAGSHTAVKMANTFGNNTVLAGSTMNDAYSVLARTNVYNIGSQENLFTFNMVPPVATLPFRVNSNPWDWWDPTDPLSANETNPNVKAQSLLYIDTVMAFTLPRMAKALNAVGYSISVPEAEGLKFQVLPNPTTANAQLYVYGAQIQAVEVHDLLGRAIFASEGLSASELELPSAAWAPGAYFVRIQTDRGMRTAKLIRN
;
A
#
# COMPACT_ATOMS: atom_id res chain seq x y z
N MET A 1 41.12 70.76 2.09
CA MET A 1 39.74 70.21 2.10
C MET A 1 39.83 68.70 1.86
N ILE A 2 39.81 67.90 2.92
CA ILE A 2 39.68 66.44 2.84
C ILE A 2 38.41 66.12 3.63
N LYS A 3 37.33 65.76 2.93
CA LYS A 3 36.08 65.32 3.56
C LYS A 3 36.23 63.84 3.91
N THR A 4 36.33 63.58 5.21
CA THR A 4 36.23 62.26 5.83
C THR A 4 34.80 61.74 5.63
N TYR A 5 34.64 60.74 4.74
CA TYR A 5 33.41 59.97 4.67
C TYR A 5 33.37 58.97 5.84
N SER A 6 32.25 58.96 6.54
CA SER A 6 32.06 58.25 7.80
C SER A 6 32.13 56.74 7.62
N LYS A 7 32.88 56.08 8.51
CA LYS A 7 32.95 54.61 8.65
C LYS A 7 31.60 53.96 9.02
N GLY A 8 30.52 54.73 9.17
CA GLY A 8 29.19 54.24 9.54
C GLY A 8 28.35 53.68 8.37
N LEU A 9 28.68 54.03 7.12
CA LEU A 9 27.88 53.61 5.96
C LEU A 9 28.24 52.18 5.46
N PHE A 10 29.43 51.68 5.78
CA PHE A 10 29.84 50.31 5.45
C PHE A 10 29.34 49.26 6.46
N ALA A 11 29.01 49.67 7.69
CA ALA A 11 28.44 48.76 8.70
C ALA A 11 26.94 48.52 8.50
N SER A 12 26.24 49.42 7.81
CA SER A 12 24.78 49.34 7.58
C SER A 12 24.41 48.61 6.28
N LEU A 13 25.36 48.42 5.35
CA LEU A 13 25.15 47.59 4.14
C LEU A 13 25.52 46.11 4.33
N ALA A 14 26.29 45.77 5.36
CA ALA A 14 26.71 44.39 5.65
C ALA A 14 25.67 43.58 6.47
N LEU A 15 24.61 44.22 6.98
CA LEU A 15 23.55 43.56 7.76
C LEU A 15 22.29 43.19 6.95
N ALA A 16 22.26 43.45 5.64
CA ALA A 16 21.05 43.28 4.82
C ALA A 16 20.98 41.98 3.99
N PHE A 17 21.90 41.02 4.16
CA PHE A 17 21.90 39.78 3.36
C PHE A 17 22.20 38.50 4.16
N MET A 18 21.82 38.44 5.44
CA MET A 18 21.51 37.15 6.06
C MET A 18 20.04 36.81 5.77
N ALA A 19 19.76 36.47 4.51
CA ALA A 19 18.56 35.72 4.19
C ALA A 19 18.72 34.34 4.84
N PHE A 20 18.20 34.19 6.06
CA PHE A 20 17.89 32.87 6.58
C PHE A 20 16.92 32.23 5.60
N THR A 21 17.40 31.33 4.74
CA THR A 21 16.52 30.34 4.12
C THR A 21 16.12 29.38 5.24
N ALA A 22 15.16 29.80 6.06
CA ALA A 22 14.41 28.85 6.85
C ALA A 22 13.76 27.91 5.84
N SER A 23 14.27 26.68 5.71
CA SER A 23 13.56 25.64 4.98
C SER A 23 12.27 25.42 5.75
N ALA A 24 11.16 25.99 5.27
CA ALA A 24 9.86 25.73 5.84
C ALA A 24 9.61 24.23 5.72
N GLN A 25 9.42 23.54 6.85
CA GLN A 25 9.15 22.10 6.82
C GLN A 25 7.92 21.85 5.96
N GLN A 26 8.01 20.86 5.09
CA GLN A 26 6.93 20.62 4.14
C GLN A 26 5.89 19.68 4.72
N ARG A 27 4.74 20.24 5.08
CA ARG A 27 3.56 19.48 5.55
C ARG A 27 3.23 18.33 4.60
N TYR A 28 2.79 17.21 5.17
CA TYR A 28 2.48 15.94 4.53
C TYR A 28 3.70 15.14 4.02
N LEU A 29 4.90 15.72 3.98
CA LEU A 29 6.15 14.98 3.74
C LEU A 29 6.98 14.87 5.02
N GLU A 30 7.14 15.97 5.74
CA GLU A 30 7.99 16.09 6.91
C GLU A 30 7.18 16.15 8.21
N GLU A 31 7.78 15.71 9.31
CA GLU A 31 7.16 15.79 10.63
C GLU A 31 7.18 17.26 11.10
N VAL A 32 5.99 17.87 11.10
CA VAL A 32 5.76 19.27 11.51
C VAL A 32 5.10 19.36 12.89
N PHE A 33 4.65 18.22 13.44
CA PHE A 33 4.12 18.12 14.79
C PHE A 33 4.94 17.11 15.60
N THR A 34 5.04 17.37 16.90
CA THR A 34 5.64 16.45 17.89
C THR A 34 4.61 15.45 18.41
N ASN A 35 5.05 14.38 19.08
CA ASN A 35 4.14 13.40 19.68
C ASN A 35 3.15 14.00 20.70
N SER A 36 3.56 15.02 21.45
CA SER A 36 2.69 15.69 22.44
C SER A 36 1.61 16.56 21.79
N GLN A 37 1.70 16.81 20.48
CA GLN A 37 0.71 17.57 19.72
C GLN A 37 -0.24 16.64 18.93
N ILE A 38 -0.14 15.33 19.14
CA ILE A 38 -1.02 14.33 18.52
C ILE A 38 -2.09 13.91 19.51
N THR A 39 -3.34 14.07 19.11
CA THR A 39 -4.51 13.57 19.82
C THR A 39 -4.86 12.18 19.29
N VAL A 40 -5.17 11.26 20.21
CA VAL A 40 -5.65 9.92 19.90
C VAL A 40 -7.08 9.77 20.42
N VAL A 41 -8.02 9.45 19.53
CA VAL A 41 -9.40 9.12 19.87
C VAL A 41 -9.57 7.60 19.75
N PRO A 42 -9.52 6.85 20.87
CA PRO A 42 -9.56 5.40 20.83
C PRO A 42 -10.99 4.86 20.69
N ASN A 43 -11.10 3.63 20.20
CA ASN A 43 -12.34 2.83 20.20
C ASN A 43 -13.53 3.50 19.50
N VAL A 44 -13.29 4.25 18.42
CA VAL A 44 -14.33 4.81 17.55
C VAL A 44 -14.96 3.68 16.77
N ALA A 45 -16.20 3.33 17.10
CA ALA A 45 -16.98 2.36 16.31
C ALA A 45 -17.28 2.97 14.93
N TYR A 46 -16.88 2.26 13.87
CA TYR A 46 -17.12 2.72 12.49
C TYR A 46 -18.19 1.87 11.78
N GLY A 47 -18.60 0.75 12.37
CA GLY A 47 -19.64 -0.11 11.83
C GLY A 47 -19.83 -1.39 12.63
N TYR A 48 -20.75 -2.23 12.19
CA TYR A 48 -21.01 -3.55 12.75
C TYR A 48 -21.59 -4.45 11.65
N ASN A 49 -21.31 -5.75 11.70
CA ASN A 49 -21.91 -6.70 10.76
C ASN A 49 -21.89 -8.11 11.34
N PHE A 50 -22.66 -9.03 10.75
CA PHE A 50 -22.65 -10.44 11.15
C PHE A 50 -21.28 -11.07 10.87
N SER A 51 -20.75 -11.83 11.83
CA SER A 51 -19.56 -12.65 11.67
C SER A 51 -19.90 -14.12 11.94
N GLN A 52 -19.65 -14.96 10.94
CA GLN A 52 -19.99 -16.38 10.95
C GLN A 52 -19.07 -17.20 11.87
N TYR A 53 -17.84 -16.75 12.13
CA TYR A 53 -16.80 -17.53 12.80
C TYR A 53 -16.28 -16.85 14.08
N VAL A 54 -17.15 -16.14 14.78
CA VAL A 54 -16.88 -15.71 16.15
C VAL A 54 -16.70 -16.96 17.02
N PRO A 55 -15.66 -17.04 17.88
CA PRO A 55 -15.45 -18.20 18.74
C PRO A 55 -16.69 -18.55 19.59
N ALA A 56 -16.95 -19.85 19.77
CA ALA A 56 -18.08 -20.32 20.57
C ALA A 56 -18.02 -19.82 22.03
N THR A 57 -16.81 -19.70 22.58
CA THR A 57 -16.55 -19.10 23.91
C THR A 57 -16.96 -17.63 24.00
N MET A 58 -17.09 -16.94 22.87
CA MET A 58 -17.57 -15.57 22.76
C MET A 58 -19.04 -15.50 22.31
N GLY A 59 -19.76 -16.64 22.27
CA GLY A 59 -21.17 -16.73 21.93
C GLY A 59 -21.48 -17.18 20.49
N GLY A 60 -20.47 -17.54 19.70
CA GLY A 60 -20.66 -18.08 18.35
C GLY A 60 -21.15 -17.05 17.33
N PRO A 61 -21.68 -17.47 16.16
CA PRO A 61 -22.05 -16.58 15.06
C PRO A 61 -22.99 -15.45 15.50
N MET A 62 -22.55 -14.21 15.36
CA MET A 62 -23.29 -13.03 15.84
C MET A 62 -22.86 -11.74 15.13
N VAL A 63 -23.61 -10.67 15.33
CA VAL A 63 -23.20 -9.32 14.91
C VAL A 63 -22.14 -8.80 15.85
N ILE A 64 -21.00 -8.38 15.28
CA ILE A 64 -19.89 -7.79 16.04
C ILE A 64 -19.61 -6.36 15.56
N PRO A 65 -19.18 -5.47 16.47
CA PRO A 65 -18.79 -4.12 16.11
C PRO A 65 -17.36 -4.11 15.57
N MET A 66 -17.07 -3.12 14.74
CA MET A 66 -15.73 -2.84 14.22
C MET A 66 -15.29 -1.48 14.71
N TYR A 67 -14.06 -1.43 15.22
CA TYR A 67 -13.50 -0.26 15.88
C TYR A 67 -12.29 0.27 15.15
N SER A 68 -12.06 1.56 15.33
CA SER A 68 -10.85 2.25 14.91
C SER A 68 -10.30 3.13 16.03
N ASP A 69 -9.02 3.43 15.96
CA ASP A 69 -8.37 4.45 16.76
C ASP A 69 -7.90 5.56 15.80
N VAL A 70 -8.28 6.81 16.07
CA VAL A 70 -7.97 7.97 15.21
C VAL A 70 -6.82 8.77 15.79
N TYR A 71 -5.76 8.99 15.01
CA TYR A 71 -4.56 9.73 15.35
C TYR A 71 -4.48 10.97 14.48
N MET A 72 -4.41 12.17 15.08
CA MET A 72 -4.37 13.42 14.32
C MET A 72 -3.65 14.52 15.10
N PRO A 73 -3.09 15.54 14.42
CA PRO A 73 -2.72 16.77 15.10
C PRO A 73 -3.91 17.34 15.88
N ASP A 74 -3.66 17.76 17.13
CA ASP A 74 -4.66 18.41 17.95
C ASP A 74 -5.28 19.60 17.20
N THR A 75 -6.62 19.67 17.16
CA THR A 75 -7.36 20.67 16.41
C THR A 75 -7.26 22.09 17.00
N ALA A 76 -6.83 22.21 18.26
CA ALA A 76 -6.47 23.48 18.87
C ALA A 76 -5.10 24.00 18.40
N ILE A 77 -4.21 23.10 17.96
CA ILE A 77 -2.85 23.43 17.50
C ILE A 77 -2.83 23.58 15.98
N ASP A 78 -3.42 22.64 15.26
CA ASP A 78 -3.48 22.64 13.82
C ASP A 78 -4.82 23.18 13.31
N GLN A 79 -4.82 24.42 12.82
CA GLN A 79 -6.02 25.10 12.32
C GLN A 79 -6.45 24.66 10.92
N THR A 80 -5.80 23.67 10.31
CA THR A 80 -6.19 23.14 8.99
C THR A 80 -7.57 22.50 9.04
N ALA A 81 -8.48 23.01 8.20
CA ALA A 81 -9.89 22.63 8.14
C ALA A 81 -10.21 21.40 7.26
N SER A 82 -9.24 20.95 6.44
CA SER A 82 -9.39 19.79 5.57
C SER A 82 -8.06 19.07 5.48
N ARG A 83 -7.99 17.84 5.99
CA ARG A 83 -6.75 17.07 6.17
C ARG A 83 -6.85 15.72 5.45
N PRO A 84 -5.83 15.32 4.68
CA PRO A 84 -5.82 14.01 4.03
C PRO A 84 -5.82 12.88 5.07
N VAL A 85 -6.47 11.78 4.71
CA VAL A 85 -6.66 10.61 5.56
C VAL A 85 -5.79 9.45 5.11
N VAL A 86 -5.21 8.73 6.07
CA VAL A 86 -4.61 7.41 5.86
C VAL A 86 -5.29 6.39 6.76
N ILE A 87 -5.96 5.39 6.18
CA ILE A 87 -6.56 4.27 6.94
C ILE A 87 -5.60 3.09 6.92
N ILE A 88 -5.28 2.53 8.08
CA ILE A 88 -4.25 1.51 8.27
C ILE A 88 -4.90 0.23 8.80
N PHE A 89 -4.68 -0.89 8.11
CA PHE A 89 -5.18 -2.21 8.48
C PHE A 89 -4.05 -3.12 8.96
N HIS A 90 -4.28 -3.79 10.09
CA HIS A 90 -3.32 -4.65 10.76
C HIS A 90 -3.18 -6.04 10.12
N THR A 91 -2.10 -6.75 10.48
CA THR A 91 -1.85 -8.16 10.11
C THR A 91 -2.69 -9.13 10.96
N GLY A 92 -2.37 -10.43 10.99
CA GLY A 92 -3.03 -11.41 11.87
C GLY A 92 -3.72 -12.57 11.15
N SER A 93 -3.53 -12.74 9.84
CA SER A 93 -4.12 -13.85 9.07
C SER A 93 -5.65 -13.94 9.15
N PHE A 94 -6.32 -12.81 9.40
CA PHE A 94 -7.77 -12.74 9.63
C PHE A 94 -8.25 -13.57 10.84
N LEU A 95 -7.35 -13.85 11.79
CA LEU A 95 -7.64 -14.60 13.00
C LEU A 95 -7.44 -13.70 14.22
N PRO A 96 -8.10 -13.99 15.35
CA PRO A 96 -7.82 -13.32 16.62
C PRO A 96 -6.32 -13.41 16.97
N LYS A 97 -5.79 -12.32 17.53
CA LYS A 97 -4.43 -12.26 18.07
C LYS A 97 -4.15 -13.43 19.01
N GLY A 98 -2.95 -14.00 18.90
CA GLY A 98 -2.48 -15.15 19.66
C GLY A 98 -2.84 -16.51 19.05
N LEU A 99 -3.73 -16.57 18.04
CA LEU A 99 -4.07 -17.84 17.39
C LEU A 99 -3.07 -18.25 16.31
N ALA A 100 -2.69 -17.30 15.45
CA ALA A 100 -1.72 -17.50 14.37
C ALA A 100 -0.49 -16.61 14.50
N SER A 101 -0.60 -15.50 15.22
CA SER A 101 0.47 -14.51 15.38
C SER A 101 0.28 -13.77 16.71
N PRO A 102 1.34 -13.30 17.36
CA PRO A 102 1.30 -12.38 18.51
C PRO A 102 0.82 -10.97 18.14
N LEU A 103 0.36 -10.81 16.90
CA LEU A 103 -0.14 -9.60 16.26
C LEU A 103 -1.50 -9.96 15.66
N GLY A 104 -2.32 -8.97 15.37
CA GLY A 104 -3.68 -9.18 14.89
C GLY A 104 -4.66 -8.14 15.37
N ASP A 105 -4.18 -6.95 15.75
CA ASP A 105 -5.02 -5.91 16.30
C ASP A 105 -4.60 -4.50 15.86
N ARG A 106 -5.53 -3.54 15.92
CA ARG A 106 -5.30 -2.14 15.48
C ARG A 106 -4.28 -1.37 16.34
N LYS A 107 -3.81 -1.95 17.43
CA LYS A 107 -2.77 -1.43 18.33
C LYS A 107 -1.44 -2.15 18.14
N ASP A 108 -1.34 -3.02 17.13
CA ASP A 108 -0.07 -3.62 16.71
C ASP A 108 0.99 -2.54 16.44
N SER A 109 2.22 -2.91 16.73
CA SER A 109 3.39 -2.03 16.72
C SER A 109 3.54 -1.18 15.46
N ALA A 110 3.66 -1.83 14.30
CA ALA A 110 3.86 -1.15 13.03
C ALA A 110 2.69 -0.23 12.69
N VAL A 111 1.47 -0.65 13.03
CA VAL A 111 0.24 0.11 12.77
C VAL A 111 0.21 1.39 13.59
N VAL A 112 0.48 1.31 14.90
CA VAL A 112 0.53 2.49 15.78
C VAL A 112 1.65 3.45 15.39
N ASP A 113 2.82 2.93 15.02
CA ASP A 113 3.96 3.77 14.64
C ASP A 113 3.72 4.50 13.32
N LEU A 114 3.21 3.81 12.29
CA LEU A 114 2.78 4.43 11.05
C LEU A 114 1.70 5.49 11.30
N ALA A 115 0.68 5.18 12.11
CA ALA A 115 -0.40 6.13 12.41
C ALA A 115 0.13 7.42 13.04
N LYS A 116 1.03 7.29 14.03
CA LYS A 116 1.67 8.45 14.67
C LYS A 116 2.56 9.23 13.70
N ARG A 117 3.32 8.57 12.83
CA ARG A 117 4.18 9.22 11.81
C ARG A 117 3.38 9.99 10.77
N PHE A 118 2.25 9.44 10.32
CA PHE A 118 1.31 10.17 9.45
C PHE A 118 0.67 11.34 10.19
N ALA A 119 0.20 11.14 11.42
CA ALA A 119 -0.37 12.22 12.24
C ALA A 119 0.64 13.38 12.44
N ARG A 120 1.91 13.07 12.74
CA ARG A 120 2.99 14.08 12.87
C ARG A 120 3.30 14.84 11.57
N ARG A 121 2.89 14.33 10.42
CA ARG A 121 2.98 14.98 9.11
C ARG A 121 1.74 15.79 8.74
N GLY A 122 0.72 15.80 9.60
CA GLY A 122 -0.51 16.58 9.42
C GLY A 122 -1.71 15.80 8.89
N TYR A 123 -1.58 14.48 8.71
CA TYR A 123 -2.68 13.62 8.28
C TYR A 123 -3.63 13.30 9.44
N VAL A 124 -4.85 12.86 9.09
CA VAL A 124 -5.69 12.07 9.99
C VAL A 124 -5.42 10.59 9.70
N ALA A 125 -4.80 9.88 10.64
CA ALA A 125 -4.52 8.46 10.51
C ALA A 125 -5.55 7.64 11.28
N VAL A 126 -6.17 6.66 10.63
CA VAL A 126 -7.21 5.80 11.22
C VAL A 126 -6.70 4.37 11.25
N SER A 127 -6.40 3.86 12.44
CA SER A 127 -6.05 2.45 12.61
C SER A 127 -7.31 1.62 12.82
N ALA A 128 -7.64 0.69 11.91
CA ALA A 128 -8.93 0.01 11.89
C ALA A 128 -8.83 -1.52 12.06
N SER A 129 -9.73 -2.07 12.87
CA SER A 129 -9.97 -3.51 13.02
C SER A 129 -11.11 -3.97 12.13
N TYR A 130 -11.00 -5.14 11.52
CA TYR A 130 -12.01 -5.76 10.63
C TYR A 130 -12.54 -7.08 11.23
N ARG A 131 -13.61 -7.66 10.68
CA ARG A 131 -14.12 -8.96 11.16
C ARG A 131 -13.05 -10.05 11.00
N LEU A 132 -12.85 -10.81 12.08
CA LEU A 132 -11.90 -11.92 12.16
C LEU A 132 -12.65 -13.25 12.32
N GLY A 133 -11.98 -14.34 11.98
CA GLY A 133 -12.41 -15.71 12.23
C GLY A 133 -12.62 -16.53 10.96
N TRP A 134 -12.04 -17.72 10.93
CA TRP A 134 -12.24 -18.76 9.91
C TRP A 134 -11.64 -20.10 10.38
N LEU A 135 -11.89 -21.20 9.65
CA LEU A 135 -11.52 -22.56 10.06
C LEU A 135 -10.10 -22.95 9.62
N ALA A 136 -9.10 -22.29 10.19
CA ALA A 136 -7.72 -22.35 9.72
C ALA A 136 -7.03 -23.71 9.86
N ASN A 137 -7.39 -24.49 10.88
CA ASN A 137 -6.87 -25.85 11.10
C ASN A 137 -7.80 -26.96 10.57
N SER A 138 -8.82 -26.62 9.77
CA SER A 138 -9.71 -27.64 9.18
C SER A 138 -8.90 -28.58 8.30
N THR A 139 -9.10 -29.89 8.47
CA THR A 139 -8.49 -30.93 7.61
C THR A 139 -9.17 -30.99 6.24
N ASN A 140 -10.39 -30.45 6.12
CA ASN A 140 -11.07 -30.28 4.85
C ASN A 140 -10.56 -29.01 4.14
N LEU A 141 -9.90 -29.21 3.01
CA LEU A 141 -9.29 -28.14 2.23
C LEU A 141 -10.33 -27.14 1.66
N ASP A 142 -11.52 -27.61 1.27
CA ASP A 142 -12.60 -26.74 0.79
C ASP A 142 -13.12 -25.84 1.91
N LEU A 143 -13.32 -26.39 3.11
CA LEU A 143 -13.72 -25.58 4.27
C LEU A 143 -12.61 -24.60 4.66
N ARG A 144 -11.35 -25.04 4.68
CA ARG A 144 -10.22 -24.15 5.02
C ARG A 144 -10.11 -22.99 4.02
N ARG A 145 -10.14 -23.26 2.71
CA ARG A 145 -10.10 -22.25 1.64
C ARG A 145 -11.32 -21.34 1.66
N GLY A 146 -12.52 -21.92 1.66
CA GLY A 146 -13.76 -21.17 1.58
C GLY A 146 -13.95 -20.23 2.77
N THR A 147 -13.64 -20.70 3.99
CA THR A 147 -13.73 -19.84 5.18
C THR A 147 -12.66 -18.76 5.22
N ASN A 148 -11.44 -19.03 4.74
CA ASN A 148 -10.40 -18.01 4.58
C ASN A 148 -10.83 -16.91 3.59
N LEU A 149 -11.31 -17.31 2.40
CA LEU A 149 -11.78 -16.36 1.37
C LEU A 149 -12.96 -15.54 1.86
N MET A 150 -13.86 -16.15 2.65
CA MET A 150 -14.93 -15.41 3.32
C MET A 150 -14.34 -14.33 4.25
N ALA A 151 -13.35 -14.69 5.10
CA ALA A 151 -12.72 -13.73 6.00
C ALA A 151 -12.08 -12.56 5.25
N VAL A 152 -11.37 -12.81 4.14
CA VAL A 152 -10.84 -11.76 3.25
C VAL A 152 -11.98 -10.89 2.70
N TYR A 153 -13.03 -11.51 2.16
CA TYR A 153 -14.16 -10.81 1.54
C TYR A 153 -14.91 -9.92 2.55
N SER A 154 -15.19 -10.44 3.75
CA SER A 154 -15.79 -9.66 4.84
C SER A 154 -14.90 -8.50 5.26
N ALA A 155 -13.59 -8.72 5.38
CA ALA A 155 -12.66 -7.65 5.73
C ALA A 155 -12.59 -6.54 4.65
N VAL A 156 -12.74 -6.87 3.37
CA VAL A 156 -12.87 -5.88 2.28
C VAL A 156 -14.15 -5.06 2.41
N GLN A 157 -15.29 -5.71 2.70
CA GLN A 157 -16.55 -5.00 2.97
C GLN A 157 -16.38 -4.06 4.16
N ASP A 158 -15.73 -4.54 5.23
CA ASP A 158 -15.48 -3.78 6.45
C ASP A 158 -14.58 -2.58 6.20
N ALA A 159 -13.55 -2.73 5.36
CA ALA A 159 -12.69 -1.63 4.93
C ALA A 159 -13.47 -0.59 4.11
N LYS A 160 -14.40 -1.01 3.24
CA LYS A 160 -15.29 -0.08 2.51
C LYS A 160 -16.24 0.64 3.46
N VAL A 161 -16.78 -0.04 4.46
CA VAL A 161 -17.57 0.58 5.54
C VAL A 161 -16.72 1.59 6.32
N CYS A 162 -15.46 1.28 6.64
CA CYS A 162 -14.54 2.20 7.32
C CYS A 162 -14.31 3.48 6.51
N VAL A 163 -14.00 3.36 5.21
CA VAL A 163 -13.84 4.52 4.31
C VAL A 163 -15.11 5.37 4.25
N ARG A 164 -16.28 4.73 4.16
CA ARG A 164 -17.56 5.43 4.17
C ARG A 164 -17.84 6.11 5.50
N ALA A 165 -17.52 5.47 6.62
CA ALA A 165 -17.70 6.03 7.96
C ALA A 165 -16.81 7.27 8.17
N VAL A 166 -15.54 7.22 7.74
CA VAL A 166 -14.65 8.38 7.77
C VAL A 166 -15.18 9.51 6.88
N ARG A 167 -15.64 9.20 5.67
CA ARG A 167 -16.24 10.20 4.79
C ARG A 167 -17.53 10.78 5.41
N ALA A 168 -18.34 9.94 6.04
CA ALA A 168 -19.55 10.33 6.75
C ALA A 168 -19.27 11.19 7.99
N SER A 169 -18.12 11.05 8.67
CA SER A 169 -17.80 11.91 9.81
C SER A 169 -17.80 13.38 9.41
N LYS A 170 -17.36 13.71 8.20
CA LYS A 170 -17.50 15.06 7.64
C LYS A 170 -18.89 15.38 7.14
N LEU A 171 -19.45 14.49 6.30
CA LEU A 171 -20.69 14.78 5.58
C LEU A 171 -21.92 14.85 6.49
N VAL A 172 -21.93 14.12 7.61
CA VAL A 172 -23.12 14.00 8.47
C VAL A 172 -22.85 14.19 9.96
N GLN A 173 -21.60 14.15 10.45
CA GLN A 173 -21.28 14.24 11.88
C GLN A 173 -20.60 15.55 12.29
N GLY A 174 -20.62 16.58 11.43
CA GLY A 174 -20.05 17.89 11.75
C GLY A 174 -18.52 17.97 11.67
N ASP A 175 -17.88 17.00 11.01
CA ASP A 175 -16.44 16.96 10.74
C ASP A 175 -15.52 17.05 11.98
N PRO A 176 -15.70 16.15 12.97
CA PRO A 176 -14.97 16.22 14.24
C PRO A 176 -13.45 16.08 14.08
N TYR A 177 -12.99 15.54 12.95
CA TYR A 177 -11.60 15.25 12.65
C TYR A 177 -10.99 16.20 11.59
N ARG A 178 -11.78 17.12 11.02
CA ARG A 178 -11.37 18.03 9.93
C ARG A 178 -10.80 17.30 8.72
N ILE A 179 -11.45 16.21 8.30
CA ILE A 179 -10.94 15.35 7.22
C ILE A 179 -11.23 15.93 5.84
N ASP A 180 -10.44 15.52 4.86
CA ASP A 180 -10.73 15.72 3.45
C ASP A 180 -11.38 14.44 2.89
N PRO A 181 -12.66 14.50 2.45
CA PRO A 181 -13.37 13.32 1.98
C PRO A 181 -12.93 12.90 0.57
N SER A 182 -12.12 13.72 -0.12
CA SER A 182 -11.58 13.45 -1.46
C SER A 182 -10.14 12.90 -1.43
N ALA A 183 -9.47 13.00 -0.27
CA ALA A 183 -8.09 12.60 -0.07
C ALA A 183 -7.96 11.50 1.00
N ILE A 184 -8.27 10.25 0.63
CA ILE A 184 -8.19 9.06 1.48
C ILE A 184 -7.29 8.02 0.81
N SER A 185 -6.26 7.56 1.54
CA SER A 185 -5.38 6.46 1.12
C SER A 185 -5.46 5.30 2.11
N LEU A 186 -5.18 4.08 1.64
CA LEU A 186 -5.16 2.88 2.50
C LEU A 186 -3.73 2.33 2.64
N VAL A 187 -3.40 1.85 3.83
CA VAL A 187 -2.17 1.13 4.13
C VAL A 187 -2.54 -0.19 4.81
N GLY A 188 -1.88 -1.28 4.45
CA GLY A 188 -2.16 -2.60 5.01
C GLY A 188 -0.88 -3.37 5.28
N ALA A 189 -0.76 -3.97 6.47
CA ALA A 189 0.34 -4.86 6.83
C ALA A 189 -0.13 -6.33 6.85
N GLY A 190 0.60 -7.24 6.20
CA GLY A 190 0.28 -8.67 6.16
C GLY A 190 -1.13 -8.93 5.63
N SER A 191 -2.03 -9.49 6.44
CA SER A 191 -3.46 -9.64 6.06
C SER A 191 -4.14 -8.30 5.77
N GLY A 192 -3.74 -7.20 6.40
CA GLY A 192 -4.14 -5.85 6.00
C GLY A 192 -3.70 -5.51 4.58
N GLY A 193 -2.55 -6.01 4.14
CA GLY A 193 -2.07 -5.89 2.77
C GLY A 193 -3.00 -6.57 1.77
N TYR A 194 -3.43 -7.81 2.07
CA TYR A 194 -4.48 -8.51 1.30
C TYR A 194 -5.77 -7.68 1.20
N ILE A 195 -6.21 -7.07 2.32
CA ILE A 195 -7.39 -6.20 2.32
C ILE A 195 -7.19 -5.04 1.35
N THR A 196 -6.07 -4.32 1.42
CA THR A 196 -5.84 -3.15 0.57
C THR A 196 -5.73 -3.49 -0.92
N LEU A 197 -5.08 -4.60 -1.28
CA LEU A 197 -5.01 -5.07 -2.67
C LEU A 197 -6.37 -5.52 -3.18
N ALA A 198 -7.11 -6.31 -2.38
CA ALA A 198 -8.45 -6.76 -2.74
C ALA A 198 -9.46 -5.61 -2.78
N TYR A 199 -9.33 -4.61 -1.91
CA TYR A 199 -10.15 -3.40 -1.90
C TYR A 199 -10.04 -2.63 -3.22
N ALA A 200 -8.81 -2.50 -3.72
CA ALA A 200 -8.54 -1.74 -4.94
C ALA A 200 -9.05 -2.43 -6.21
N THR A 201 -9.22 -3.76 -6.18
CA THR A 201 -9.40 -4.60 -7.37
C THR A 201 -10.75 -5.30 -7.45
N ILE A 202 -11.33 -5.72 -6.31
CA ILE A 202 -12.63 -6.39 -6.32
C ILE A 202 -13.74 -5.38 -6.62
N SER A 203 -14.33 -5.54 -7.79
CA SER A 203 -15.34 -4.67 -8.38
C SER A 203 -16.51 -5.43 -9.03
N SER A 204 -16.46 -6.77 -9.11
CA SER A 204 -17.50 -7.56 -9.77
C SER A 204 -17.71 -8.97 -9.17
N TYR A 205 -18.88 -9.58 -9.43
CA TYR A 205 -19.16 -10.95 -8.96
C TYR A 205 -18.28 -12.01 -9.62
N PRO A 206 -17.98 -11.96 -10.94
CA PRO A 206 -17.11 -12.94 -11.57
C PRO A 206 -15.72 -13.06 -10.94
N GLU A 207 -15.16 -11.99 -10.39
CA GLU A 207 -13.85 -12.03 -9.71
C GLU A 207 -13.83 -12.99 -8.52
N VAL A 208 -14.93 -13.06 -7.76
CA VAL A 208 -15.03 -13.91 -6.55
C VAL A 208 -15.71 -15.25 -6.82
N ALA A 209 -16.33 -15.44 -8.00
CA ALA A 209 -17.12 -16.62 -8.32
C ALA A 209 -16.61 -17.45 -9.51
N ALA A 210 -15.90 -16.86 -10.47
CA ALA A 210 -15.46 -17.55 -11.68
C ALA A 210 -14.21 -18.43 -11.49
N PRO A 211 -13.16 -18.00 -10.76
CA PRO A 211 -11.95 -18.80 -10.59
C PRO A 211 -12.25 -20.16 -9.93
N ASN A 212 -11.73 -21.24 -10.51
CA ASN A 212 -11.98 -22.59 -9.99
C ASN A 212 -11.43 -22.80 -8.57
N LYS A 213 -10.38 -22.06 -8.21
CA LYS A 213 -9.83 -22.07 -6.85
C LYS A 213 -10.72 -21.39 -5.80
N PHE A 214 -11.82 -20.73 -6.22
CA PHE A 214 -12.83 -20.10 -5.35
C PHE A 214 -14.15 -20.88 -5.33
N LYS A 215 -14.12 -22.16 -5.72
CA LYS A 215 -15.29 -23.04 -5.76
C LYS A 215 -15.01 -24.32 -4.98
N TYR A 216 -16.07 -24.93 -4.45
CA TYR A 216 -15.98 -26.27 -3.86
C TYR A 216 -15.53 -27.29 -4.90
N GLN A 217 -14.60 -28.17 -4.52
CA GLN A 217 -14.08 -29.22 -5.40
C GLN A 217 -14.92 -30.51 -5.30
N ALA A 218 -15.62 -30.70 -4.18
CA ALA A 218 -16.46 -31.87 -3.93
C ALA A 218 -17.81 -31.47 -3.29
N PRO A 219 -18.87 -32.28 -3.46
CA PRO A 219 -20.11 -32.08 -2.73
C PRO A 219 -19.92 -32.33 -1.22
N GLY A 220 -20.72 -31.67 -0.39
CA GLY A 220 -20.67 -31.81 1.06
C GLY A 220 -21.38 -30.68 1.78
N THR A 221 -21.03 -30.46 3.05
CA THR A 221 -21.49 -29.30 3.83
C THR A 221 -20.59 -28.11 3.55
N GLY A 222 -21.15 -27.03 3.01
CA GLY A 222 -20.43 -25.79 2.73
C GLY A 222 -20.17 -24.92 3.95
N ILE A 223 -19.46 -23.82 3.75
CA ILE A 223 -19.03 -22.89 4.80
C ILE A 223 -20.19 -22.30 5.61
N PHE A 224 -21.39 -22.21 5.02
CA PHE A 224 -22.58 -21.72 5.71
C PHE A 224 -23.48 -22.84 6.29
N GLY A 225 -22.97 -24.07 6.41
CA GLY A 225 -23.70 -25.20 6.98
C GLY A 225 -24.75 -25.84 6.05
N THR A 226 -24.89 -25.35 4.81
CA THR A 226 -25.81 -25.91 3.81
C THR A 226 -25.10 -26.86 2.86
N THR A 227 -25.83 -27.81 2.27
CA THR A 227 -25.29 -28.70 1.23
C THR A 227 -24.82 -27.90 0.01
N VAL A 228 -23.66 -28.25 -0.53
CA VAL A 228 -23.06 -27.68 -1.74
C VAL A 228 -22.68 -28.78 -2.73
N THR A 229 -22.55 -28.42 -4.00
CA THR A 229 -22.03 -29.30 -5.06
C THR A 229 -20.68 -28.81 -5.57
N ALA A 230 -19.94 -29.68 -6.26
CA ALA A 230 -18.70 -29.27 -6.91
C ALA A 230 -18.98 -28.14 -7.92
N GLY A 231 -18.13 -27.11 -7.91
CA GLY A 231 -18.28 -25.93 -8.75
C GLY A 231 -19.14 -24.81 -8.15
N THR A 232 -19.83 -25.03 -7.02
CA THR A 232 -20.48 -23.93 -6.28
C THR A 232 -19.42 -22.93 -5.80
N PRO A 233 -19.56 -21.61 -6.02
CA PRO A 233 -18.67 -20.60 -5.43
C PRO A 233 -18.69 -20.61 -3.91
N TYR A 234 -17.56 -20.31 -3.26
CA TYR A 234 -17.53 -20.17 -1.80
C TYR A 234 -18.33 -18.95 -1.32
N ILE A 235 -18.27 -17.84 -2.07
CA ILE A 235 -18.98 -16.60 -1.75
C ILE A 235 -20.38 -16.62 -2.36
N ASP A 236 -21.38 -16.47 -1.48
CA ASP A 236 -22.80 -16.31 -1.84
C ASP A 236 -23.25 -14.87 -1.53
N THR A 237 -23.35 -14.03 -2.57
CA THR A 237 -23.75 -12.63 -2.41
C THR A 237 -25.22 -12.45 -2.00
N ALA A 238 -26.08 -13.46 -2.22
CA ALA A 238 -27.44 -13.45 -1.69
C ALA A 238 -27.46 -13.66 -0.16
N ARG A 239 -26.35 -14.15 0.41
CA ARG A 239 -26.17 -14.33 1.86
C ARG A 239 -25.37 -13.20 2.49
N VAL A 240 -24.18 -12.90 1.96
CA VAL A 240 -23.24 -11.95 2.59
C VAL A 240 -23.16 -10.58 1.91
N GLY A 241 -23.99 -10.34 0.90
CA GLY A 241 -23.94 -9.12 0.09
C GLY A 241 -22.80 -9.12 -0.93
N ASP A 242 -22.84 -8.13 -1.81
CA ASP A 242 -21.82 -7.85 -2.81
C ASP A 242 -20.53 -7.29 -2.20
N TRP A 243 -19.52 -7.09 -3.05
CA TRP A 243 -18.19 -6.60 -2.64
C TRP A 243 -18.25 -5.19 -2.04
N ASN A 244 -19.34 -4.44 -2.26
CA ASN A 244 -19.59 -3.14 -1.66
C ASN A 244 -20.32 -3.22 -0.31
N GLY A 245 -20.69 -4.44 0.13
CA GLY A 245 -21.46 -4.66 1.36
C GLY A 245 -22.95 -4.35 1.19
N TYR A 246 -23.50 -4.49 -0.02
CA TYR A 246 -24.92 -4.31 -0.32
C TYR A 246 -25.61 -5.61 -0.74
N GLY A 247 -26.92 -5.73 -0.53
CA GLY A 247 -27.65 -6.98 -0.69
C GLY A 247 -27.42 -7.96 0.46
N GLY A 248 -27.90 -9.20 0.31
CA GLY A 248 -27.79 -10.24 1.34
C GLY A 248 -28.37 -9.85 2.71
N LYS A 249 -29.41 -9.00 2.71
CA LYS A 249 -29.90 -8.30 3.91
C LYS A 249 -30.30 -9.28 5.01
N ALA A 250 -29.69 -9.10 6.17
CA ALA A 250 -30.08 -9.82 7.38
C ALA A 250 -31.50 -9.46 7.81
N VAL A 251 -32.25 -10.46 8.26
CA VAL A 251 -33.53 -10.25 8.96
C VAL A 251 -33.21 -10.03 10.44
N ILE A 252 -33.59 -8.86 10.96
CA ILE A 252 -33.33 -8.47 12.35
C ILE A 252 -34.54 -8.83 13.20
N ILE A 253 -34.32 -9.62 14.26
CA ILE A 253 -35.39 -10.12 15.16
C ILE A 253 -35.34 -9.51 16.56
N GLY A 254 -34.41 -8.60 16.81
CA GLY A 254 -34.27 -7.91 18.09
C GLY A 254 -32.88 -7.33 18.28
N ALA A 255 -32.54 -7.03 19.52
CA ALA A 255 -31.22 -6.58 19.94
C ALA A 255 -30.62 -7.56 20.95
N HIS A 256 -29.31 -7.77 20.86
CA HIS A 256 -28.58 -8.67 21.74
C HIS A 256 -28.57 -8.06 23.15
N PRO A 257 -29.00 -8.80 24.19
CA PRO A 257 -29.27 -8.22 25.51
C PRO A 257 -28.02 -7.63 26.19
N VAL A 258 -26.82 -8.09 25.81
CA VAL A 258 -25.55 -7.62 26.38
C VAL A 258 -24.90 -6.50 25.56
N THR A 259 -24.94 -6.60 24.23
CA THR A 259 -24.15 -5.72 23.35
C THR A 259 -25.00 -4.62 22.72
N GLY A 260 -26.33 -4.74 22.76
CA GLY A 260 -27.26 -3.85 22.07
C GLY A 260 -27.24 -3.97 20.55
N LEU A 261 -26.39 -4.83 19.98
CA LEU A 261 -26.27 -5.02 18.53
C LEU A 261 -27.43 -5.85 17.97
N PRO A 262 -27.79 -5.69 16.69
CA PRO A 262 -28.90 -6.45 16.09
C PRO A 262 -28.73 -7.97 16.21
N LEU A 263 -29.82 -8.66 16.58
CA LEU A 263 -29.92 -10.12 16.47
C LEU A 263 -30.38 -10.50 15.07
N VAL A 264 -29.60 -11.33 14.38
CA VAL A 264 -29.91 -11.82 13.04
C VAL A 264 -30.65 -13.14 13.14
N ASP A 265 -31.77 -13.26 12.43
CA ASP A 265 -32.46 -14.53 12.22
C ASP A 265 -31.63 -15.46 11.33
N GLN A 266 -30.98 -16.43 11.97
CA GLN A 266 -30.12 -17.39 11.27
C GLN A 266 -30.91 -18.47 10.51
N THR A 267 -32.24 -18.52 10.65
CA THR A 267 -33.10 -19.40 9.83
C THR A 267 -33.31 -18.85 8.43
N GLN A 268 -33.18 -17.52 8.26
CA GLN A 268 -33.24 -16.85 6.96
C GLN A 268 -31.89 -16.94 6.25
N VAL A 269 -31.84 -16.57 4.96
CA VAL A 269 -30.60 -16.64 4.18
C VAL A 269 -29.66 -15.47 4.50
N GLY A 270 -30.17 -14.23 4.56
CA GLY A 270 -29.33 -13.03 4.61
C GLY A 270 -28.54 -12.85 5.91
N ARG A 271 -27.31 -12.35 5.80
CA ARG A 271 -26.37 -12.12 6.91
C ARG A 271 -25.77 -10.71 6.91
N ASN A 272 -25.95 -9.94 5.84
CA ASN A 272 -25.32 -8.64 5.71
C ASN A 272 -26.19 -7.51 6.25
N ILE A 273 -25.57 -6.57 6.96
CA ILE A 273 -26.18 -5.32 7.40
C ILE A 273 -25.58 -4.19 6.56
N GLU A 274 -26.40 -3.56 5.70
CA GLU A 274 -25.96 -2.46 4.84
C GLU A 274 -25.70 -1.19 5.66
N LEU A 275 -24.46 -0.70 5.68
CA LEU A 275 -24.08 0.53 6.38
C LEU A 275 -23.61 1.61 5.39
N TYR A 276 -23.91 2.87 5.72
CA TYR A 276 -23.53 4.08 4.96
C TYR A 276 -23.87 4.01 3.47
N LYS A 277 -25.01 3.41 3.13
CA LYS A 277 -25.45 3.25 1.75
C LYS A 277 -25.51 4.60 1.03
N GLY A 278 -24.89 4.66 -0.16
CA GLY A 278 -24.81 5.89 -0.97
C GLY A 278 -23.60 6.78 -0.66
N VAL A 279 -22.87 6.55 0.43
CA VAL A 279 -21.60 7.24 0.67
C VAL A 279 -20.52 6.61 -0.24
N PRO A 280 -19.78 7.41 -1.03
CA PRO A 280 -18.69 6.90 -1.86
C PRO A 280 -17.63 6.18 -1.02
N HIS A 281 -16.85 5.32 -1.67
CA HIS A 281 -15.69 4.65 -1.06
C HIS A 281 -14.45 4.71 -1.97
N ASN A 282 -14.38 5.61 -2.95
CA ASN A 282 -13.15 5.77 -3.73
C ASN A 282 -11.99 6.27 -2.85
N VAL A 283 -10.77 5.82 -3.16
CA VAL A 283 -9.51 6.14 -2.49
C VAL A 283 -8.45 6.56 -3.52
N ASN A 284 -7.44 7.32 -3.11
CA ASN A 284 -6.43 7.87 -4.04
C ASN A 284 -5.27 6.92 -4.31
N MET A 285 -4.99 6.01 -3.38
CA MET A 285 -3.99 4.95 -3.52
C MET A 285 -4.14 3.90 -2.42
N VAL A 286 -3.57 2.73 -2.65
CA VAL A 286 -3.40 1.67 -1.67
C VAL A 286 -1.93 1.28 -1.53
N ILE A 287 -1.51 1.00 -0.30
CA ILE A 287 -0.13 0.68 0.05
C ILE A 287 -0.12 -0.65 0.81
N ASN A 288 0.61 -1.63 0.27
CA ASN A 288 0.66 -2.99 0.80
C ASN A 288 2.05 -3.29 1.39
N LEU A 289 2.12 -3.63 2.67
CA LEU A 289 3.33 -4.04 3.39
C LEU A 289 3.24 -5.55 3.66
N GLY A 290 3.78 -6.35 2.75
CA GLY A 290 3.58 -7.80 2.76
C GLY A 290 2.11 -8.15 2.48
N GLY A 291 1.87 -9.36 1.98
CA GLY A 291 0.54 -9.81 1.57
C GLY A 291 0.42 -10.05 0.07
N ALA A 292 -0.79 -10.43 -0.36
CA ALA A 292 -1.02 -10.86 -1.74
C ALA A 292 -2.45 -10.54 -2.22
N LEU A 293 -2.60 -10.56 -3.54
CA LEU A 293 -3.85 -10.48 -4.25
C LEU A 293 -4.40 -11.89 -4.48
N GLY A 294 -5.66 -12.13 -4.11
CA GLY A 294 -6.29 -13.45 -4.18
C GLY A 294 -6.23 -14.05 -5.58
N ASP A 295 -6.42 -13.25 -6.63
CA ASP A 295 -6.12 -13.62 -8.01
C ASP A 295 -5.60 -12.42 -8.80
N SER A 296 -4.54 -12.59 -9.58
CA SER A 296 -4.00 -11.52 -10.44
C SER A 296 -5.01 -10.98 -11.47
N ALA A 297 -6.02 -11.78 -11.83
CA ALA A 297 -7.07 -11.38 -12.75
C ALA A 297 -8.07 -10.37 -12.15
N TRP A 298 -7.99 -10.08 -10.84
CA TRP A 298 -8.81 -9.04 -10.23
C TRP A 298 -8.36 -7.63 -10.63
N MET A 299 -7.08 -7.44 -10.96
CA MET A 299 -6.57 -6.11 -11.33
C MET A 299 -7.07 -5.73 -12.72
N ALA A 300 -7.65 -4.55 -12.85
CA ALA A 300 -8.12 -3.96 -14.09
C ALA A 300 -7.69 -2.49 -14.22
N GLN A 301 -7.84 -1.95 -15.43
CA GLN A 301 -7.62 -0.52 -15.67
C GLN A 301 -8.67 0.31 -14.92
N GLY A 302 -8.21 1.35 -14.22
CA GLY A 302 -9.07 2.25 -13.43
C GLY A 302 -9.10 1.93 -11.94
N ASP A 303 -8.49 0.82 -11.52
CA ASP A 303 -8.28 0.51 -10.11
C ASP A 303 -7.35 1.54 -9.45
N ALA A 304 -7.45 1.63 -8.12
CA ALA A 304 -6.62 2.57 -7.36
C ALA A 304 -5.12 2.27 -7.54
N PRO A 305 -4.25 3.32 -7.59
CA PRO A 305 -2.80 3.14 -7.62
C PRO A 305 -2.30 2.26 -6.48
N VAL A 306 -1.36 1.35 -6.78
CA VAL A 306 -0.79 0.38 -5.85
C VAL A 306 0.70 0.63 -5.64
N VAL A 307 1.08 0.85 -4.38
CA VAL A 307 2.46 0.81 -3.92
C VAL A 307 2.65 -0.42 -3.05
N SER A 308 3.77 -1.12 -3.16
CA SER A 308 4.01 -2.28 -2.30
C SER A 308 5.44 -2.39 -1.78
N PHE A 309 5.52 -3.01 -0.61
CA PHE A 309 6.71 -3.44 0.08
C PHE A 309 6.57 -4.93 0.34
N HIS A 310 7.62 -5.72 0.11
CA HIS A 310 7.53 -7.15 0.37
C HIS A 310 8.92 -7.75 0.58
N SER A 311 9.04 -8.60 1.61
CA SER A 311 10.17 -9.50 1.75
C SER A 311 10.12 -10.59 0.68
N ARG A 312 11.20 -10.77 -0.07
CA ARG A 312 11.27 -11.81 -1.11
C ARG A 312 11.11 -13.22 -0.51
N TYR A 313 11.53 -13.40 0.73
CA TYR A 313 11.49 -14.67 1.45
C TYR A 313 10.34 -14.73 2.46
N ASP A 314 9.28 -13.92 2.27
CA ASP A 314 8.05 -14.10 3.05
C ASP A 314 7.53 -15.54 2.86
N PHE A 315 7.48 -16.27 3.98
CA PHE A 315 7.02 -17.65 4.02
C PHE A 315 5.48 -17.77 4.00
N TYR A 316 4.77 -16.76 4.49
CA TYR A 316 3.32 -16.78 4.68
C TYR A 316 2.57 -16.38 3.42
N ALA A 317 3.09 -15.38 2.72
CA ALA A 317 2.58 -14.90 1.44
C ALA A 317 3.70 -14.89 0.40
N PRO A 318 3.42 -15.31 -0.85
CA PRO A 318 4.46 -15.32 -1.89
C PRO A 318 4.80 -13.88 -2.32
N TYR A 319 6.06 -13.63 -2.68
CA TYR A 319 6.48 -12.38 -3.32
C TYR A 319 6.00 -12.25 -4.78
N TYR A 320 6.05 -13.35 -5.55
CA TYR A 320 5.58 -13.41 -6.95
C TYR A 320 4.19 -14.05 -7.06
N ARG A 321 4.15 -15.38 -7.03
CA ARG A 321 2.95 -16.21 -7.01
C ARG A 321 3.27 -17.46 -6.20
N GLY A 322 2.27 -18.02 -5.54
CA GLY A 322 2.47 -19.23 -4.75
C GLY A 322 1.41 -19.44 -3.69
N MET A 323 1.61 -20.49 -2.92
CA MET A 323 0.72 -20.90 -1.85
C MET A 323 0.80 -19.98 -0.63
N VAL A 324 -0.35 -19.56 -0.12
CA VAL A 324 -0.48 -18.98 1.22
C VAL A 324 -0.38 -20.09 2.26
N ASN A 325 0.51 -19.90 3.24
CA ASN A 325 0.67 -20.83 4.36
C ASN A 325 0.30 -20.11 5.66
N VAL A 326 -0.59 -20.70 6.45
CA VAL A 326 -1.04 -20.11 7.72
C VAL A 326 -0.52 -20.95 8.89
N PRO A 327 0.20 -20.34 9.85
CA PRO A 327 0.63 -21.02 11.07
C PRO A 327 -0.55 -21.15 12.05
N VAL A 328 -0.90 -22.36 12.44
CA VAL A 328 -1.86 -22.61 13.53
C VAL A 328 -1.39 -23.80 14.35
N ALA A 329 -1.35 -23.65 15.67
CA ALA A 329 -1.01 -24.73 16.60
C ALA A 329 0.31 -25.45 16.28
N GLY A 330 1.35 -24.70 15.88
CA GLY A 330 2.68 -25.24 15.58
C GLY A 330 2.80 -25.96 14.23
N ALA A 331 1.76 -25.95 13.40
CA ALA A 331 1.77 -26.48 12.04
C ALA A 331 1.45 -25.40 10.99
N PHE A 332 1.85 -25.64 9.75
CA PHE A 332 1.58 -24.75 8.61
C PHE A 332 0.57 -25.39 7.67
N PHE A 333 -0.52 -24.68 7.41
CA PHE A 333 -1.59 -25.17 6.56
C PHE A 333 -1.59 -24.42 5.22
N PRO A 334 -1.40 -25.12 4.08
CA PRO A 334 -1.56 -24.50 2.77
C PRO A 334 -3.03 -24.16 2.55
N VAL A 335 -3.29 -22.94 2.11
CA VAL A 335 -4.64 -22.43 1.88
C VAL A 335 -4.90 -22.34 0.39
N ILE A 336 -4.33 -21.35 -0.29
CA ILE A 336 -4.67 -21.05 -1.68
C ILE A 336 -3.49 -20.40 -2.42
N ASP A 337 -3.41 -20.62 -3.73
CA ASP A 337 -2.42 -19.97 -4.59
C ASP A 337 -2.85 -18.54 -4.96
N VAL A 338 -1.96 -17.58 -4.72
CA VAL A 338 -2.22 -16.13 -4.81
C VAL A 338 -1.10 -15.39 -5.55
N ALA A 339 -1.34 -14.14 -5.92
CA ALA A 339 -0.37 -13.25 -6.55
C ALA A 339 0.22 -12.26 -5.53
N GLY A 340 1.51 -12.41 -5.25
CA GLY A 340 2.26 -11.51 -4.37
C GLY A 340 2.40 -10.08 -4.86
N SER A 341 2.96 -9.23 -4.01
CA SER A 341 3.16 -7.80 -4.30
C SER A 341 3.89 -7.49 -5.59
N HIS A 342 4.88 -8.31 -5.99
CA HIS A 342 5.56 -8.07 -7.27
C HIS A 342 4.59 -8.22 -8.44
N THR A 343 3.83 -9.31 -8.45
CA THR A 343 2.81 -9.55 -9.47
C THR A 343 1.72 -8.47 -9.41
N ALA A 344 1.24 -8.10 -8.23
CA ALA A 344 0.20 -7.08 -8.07
C ALA A 344 0.65 -5.71 -8.62
N VAL A 345 1.85 -5.25 -8.26
CA VAL A 345 2.40 -3.97 -8.76
C VAL A 345 2.70 -4.05 -10.26
N LYS A 346 3.24 -5.17 -10.76
CA LYS A 346 3.44 -5.37 -12.20
C LYS A 346 2.13 -5.20 -12.96
N MET A 347 1.04 -5.79 -12.48
CA MET A 347 -0.28 -5.65 -13.10
C MET A 347 -0.78 -4.20 -13.03
N ALA A 348 -0.69 -3.55 -11.87
CA ALA A 348 -1.09 -2.15 -11.72
C ALA A 348 -0.30 -1.19 -12.63
N ASN A 349 1.00 -1.43 -12.83
CA ASN A 349 1.83 -0.70 -13.79
C ASN A 349 1.40 -0.99 -15.24
N THR A 350 1.14 -2.26 -15.57
CA THR A 350 0.74 -2.69 -16.93
C THR A 350 -0.59 -2.09 -17.36
N PHE A 351 -1.56 -1.99 -16.44
CA PHE A 351 -2.85 -1.36 -16.70
C PHE A 351 -2.84 0.18 -16.60
N GLY A 352 -1.69 0.78 -16.26
CA GLY A 352 -1.55 2.23 -16.16
C GLY A 352 -2.13 2.85 -14.88
N ASN A 353 -2.61 2.06 -13.92
CA ASN A 353 -3.19 2.55 -12.65
C ASN A 353 -2.17 3.37 -11.85
N ASN A 354 -0.89 3.02 -11.95
CA ASN A 354 0.21 3.69 -11.26
C ASN A 354 0.76 4.95 -11.96
N THR A 355 0.20 5.35 -13.10
CA THR A 355 0.70 6.50 -13.88
C THR A 355 0.71 7.79 -13.07
N VAL A 356 -0.31 8.01 -12.23
CA VAL A 356 -0.42 9.20 -11.37
C VAL A 356 0.72 9.33 -10.36
N LEU A 357 1.36 8.22 -9.99
CA LEU A 357 2.47 8.22 -9.04
C LEU A 357 3.79 8.67 -9.70
N ALA A 358 3.87 8.66 -11.03
CA ALA A 358 5.06 9.04 -11.81
C ALA A 358 6.36 8.38 -11.29
N GLY A 359 6.30 7.07 -10.97
CA GLY A 359 7.42 6.34 -10.36
C GLY A 359 8.73 6.42 -11.16
N SER A 360 8.65 6.50 -12.48
CA SER A 360 9.78 6.64 -13.43
C SER A 360 10.57 7.93 -13.35
N THR A 361 9.96 8.99 -12.81
CA THR A 361 10.58 10.31 -12.71
C THR A 361 11.18 10.56 -11.32
N MET A 362 10.80 9.75 -10.32
CA MET A 362 11.36 9.85 -8.97
C MET A 362 12.82 9.39 -8.94
N ASN A 363 13.71 10.30 -8.54
CA ASN A 363 15.15 10.06 -8.44
C ASN A 363 15.67 10.20 -7.00
N ASP A 364 14.78 10.20 -6.01
CA ASP A 364 15.19 10.07 -4.60
C ASP A 364 15.90 8.72 -4.38
N ALA A 365 16.77 8.67 -3.37
CA ALA A 365 17.63 7.52 -3.12
C ALA A 365 16.85 6.20 -2.97
N TYR A 366 15.65 6.23 -2.35
CA TYR A 366 14.84 5.04 -2.14
C TYR A 366 14.14 4.59 -3.42
N SER A 367 13.67 5.52 -4.25
CA SER A 367 13.09 5.19 -5.56
C SER A 367 14.14 4.62 -6.52
N VAL A 368 15.36 5.17 -6.52
CA VAL A 368 16.47 4.60 -7.30
C VAL A 368 16.80 3.21 -6.79
N LEU A 369 17.04 3.05 -5.48
CA LEU A 369 17.36 1.77 -4.86
C LEU A 369 16.31 0.69 -5.17
N ALA A 370 15.03 1.03 -5.13
CA ALA A 370 13.94 0.12 -5.43
C ALA A 370 13.92 -0.32 -6.90
N ARG A 371 14.08 0.62 -7.85
CA ARG A 371 14.09 0.31 -9.29
C ARG A 371 15.34 -0.46 -9.71
N THR A 372 16.50 -0.18 -9.11
CA THR A 372 17.77 -0.84 -9.45
C THR A 372 18.02 -2.12 -8.65
N ASN A 373 17.09 -2.53 -7.78
CA ASN A 373 17.20 -3.77 -7.03
C ASN A 373 17.16 -4.97 -8.00
N VAL A 374 18.21 -5.78 -8.03
CA VAL A 374 18.34 -6.93 -8.94
C VAL A 374 17.25 -7.99 -8.78
N TYR A 375 16.56 -8.01 -7.63
CA TYR A 375 15.45 -8.92 -7.36
C TYR A 375 14.08 -8.34 -7.71
N ASN A 376 14.02 -7.04 -8.00
CA ASN A 376 12.86 -6.42 -8.64
C ASN A 376 12.87 -6.75 -10.14
N ILE A 377 12.53 -8.01 -10.47
CA ILE A 377 12.57 -8.51 -11.84
C ILE A 377 11.66 -7.67 -12.73
N GLY A 378 12.19 -7.19 -13.86
CA GLY A 378 11.48 -6.29 -14.76
C GLY A 378 11.38 -4.84 -14.25
N SER A 379 12.16 -4.47 -13.22
CA SER A 379 12.30 -3.10 -12.72
C SER A 379 10.96 -2.42 -12.41
N GLN A 380 10.07 -3.12 -11.71
CA GLN A 380 8.72 -2.62 -11.43
C GLN A 380 8.79 -1.34 -10.59
N GLU A 381 8.16 -0.29 -11.08
CA GLU A 381 8.01 0.96 -10.33
C GLU A 381 6.99 0.77 -9.20
N ASN A 382 7.14 1.54 -8.13
CA ASN A 382 6.23 1.50 -6.96
C ASN A 382 6.29 0.19 -6.15
N LEU A 383 7.34 -0.61 -6.35
CA LEU A 383 7.64 -1.80 -5.56
C LEU A 383 8.98 -1.62 -4.85
N PHE A 384 8.99 -1.73 -3.52
CA PHE A 384 10.22 -1.83 -2.74
C PHE A 384 10.42 -3.28 -2.29
N THR A 385 11.56 -3.85 -2.67
CA THR A 385 11.86 -5.27 -2.42
C THR A 385 12.86 -5.41 -1.28
N PHE A 386 12.47 -6.09 -0.21
CA PHE A 386 13.37 -6.47 0.87
C PHE A 386 13.94 -7.86 0.57
N ASN A 387 15.26 -7.97 0.36
CA ASN A 387 15.92 -9.25 0.14
C ASN A 387 16.53 -9.77 1.45
N MET A 388 15.66 -10.12 2.39
CA MET A 388 16.05 -10.55 3.73
C MET A 388 16.10 -12.08 3.78
N VAL A 389 17.29 -12.65 3.56
CA VAL A 389 17.49 -14.10 3.63
C VAL A 389 17.19 -14.58 5.06
N PRO A 390 16.42 -15.66 5.24
CA PRO A 390 16.16 -16.18 6.57
C PRO A 390 17.48 -16.58 7.26
N PRO A 391 17.69 -16.20 8.54
CA PRO A 391 18.91 -16.54 9.27
C PRO A 391 19.12 -18.05 9.40
N VAL A 392 18.02 -18.80 9.44
CA VAL A 392 18.01 -20.26 9.50
C VAL A 392 17.13 -20.78 8.37
N ALA A 393 17.73 -21.40 7.36
CA ALA A 393 17.02 -21.86 6.17
C ALA A 393 15.92 -22.89 6.46
N THR A 394 16.05 -23.67 7.54
CA THR A 394 15.03 -24.64 7.99
C THR A 394 13.88 -24.01 8.77
N LEU A 395 14.00 -22.73 9.15
CA LEU A 395 13.00 -21.98 9.91
C LEU A 395 12.70 -20.62 9.23
N PRO A 396 12.32 -20.62 7.95
CA PRO A 396 12.20 -19.39 7.16
C PRO A 396 11.13 -18.43 7.67
N PHE A 397 10.20 -18.91 8.49
CA PHE A 397 9.07 -18.18 9.06
C PHE A 397 9.39 -17.41 10.35
N ARG A 398 10.55 -17.65 10.97
CA ARG A 398 10.88 -17.15 12.32
C ARG A 398 11.36 -15.70 12.38
N VAL A 399 11.75 -15.11 11.26
CA VAL A 399 12.14 -13.69 11.16
C VAL A 399 11.91 -13.23 9.71
N ASN A 400 11.64 -11.94 9.50
CA ASN A 400 11.79 -11.25 8.21
C ASN A 400 10.67 -11.42 7.16
N SER A 401 9.56 -12.11 7.43
CA SER A 401 8.37 -11.99 6.57
C SER A 401 7.73 -10.60 6.70
N ASN A 402 7.56 -10.12 7.94
CA ASN A 402 7.06 -8.78 8.26
C ASN A 402 8.09 -8.00 9.08
N PRO A 403 9.13 -7.45 8.44
CA PRO A 403 10.27 -6.87 9.16
C PRO A 403 9.96 -5.57 9.92
N TRP A 404 8.83 -4.93 9.63
CA TRP A 404 8.33 -3.72 10.31
C TRP A 404 7.61 -4.00 11.63
N ASP A 405 7.21 -5.25 11.89
CA ASP A 405 6.52 -5.61 13.12
C ASP A 405 7.51 -5.81 14.28
N TRP A 406 7.05 -5.61 15.51
CA TRP A 406 7.67 -6.08 16.77
C TRP A 406 6.58 -6.32 17.82
N TRP A 407 6.86 -7.11 18.86
CA TRP A 407 5.92 -7.33 19.96
C TRP A 407 6.65 -7.49 21.29
N ASP A 408 5.89 -7.39 22.38
CA ASP A 408 6.40 -7.67 23.71
C ASP A 408 6.49 -9.19 23.91
N PRO A 409 7.68 -9.78 24.12
CA PRO A 409 7.82 -11.21 24.37
C PRO A 409 7.16 -11.68 25.67
N THR A 410 6.77 -10.75 26.55
CA THR A 410 6.06 -11.05 27.80
C THR A 410 4.54 -11.07 27.64
N ASP A 411 4.00 -10.65 26.49
CA ASP A 411 2.57 -10.79 26.18
C ASP A 411 2.21 -12.28 26.22
N PRO A 412 1.24 -12.74 27.03
CA PRO A 412 0.82 -14.14 27.07
C PRO A 412 0.41 -14.69 25.70
N LEU A 413 -0.09 -13.84 24.80
CA LEU A 413 -0.44 -14.20 23.43
C LEU A 413 0.78 -14.35 22.51
N SER A 414 1.97 -14.04 23.00
CA SER A 414 3.26 -14.19 22.31
C SER A 414 4.14 -15.31 22.86
N ALA A 415 3.72 -15.98 23.93
CA ALA A 415 4.53 -16.94 24.67
C ALA A 415 5.04 -18.14 23.83
N ASN A 416 4.35 -18.46 22.72
CA ASN A 416 4.73 -19.54 21.82
C ASN A 416 5.57 -19.09 20.62
N GLU A 417 5.74 -17.77 20.42
CA GLU A 417 6.63 -17.24 19.39
C GLU A 417 8.03 -17.02 19.94
N THR A 418 8.99 -17.66 19.29
CA THR A 418 10.35 -17.80 19.84
C THR A 418 11.27 -16.63 19.49
N ASN A 419 10.85 -15.66 18.67
CA ASN A 419 11.67 -14.50 18.34
C ASN A 419 10.85 -13.26 17.94
N PRO A 420 10.65 -12.27 18.84
CA PRO A 420 10.19 -10.96 18.42
C PRO A 420 11.23 -10.30 17.52
N ASN A 421 10.79 -9.74 16.40
CA ASN A 421 11.61 -8.80 15.65
C ASN A 421 12.08 -7.66 16.59
N VAL A 422 13.33 -7.25 16.44
CA VAL A 422 13.93 -6.22 17.29
C VAL A 422 13.34 -4.85 16.94
N LYS A 423 12.67 -4.19 17.90
CA LYS A 423 12.02 -2.88 17.69
C LYS A 423 12.90 -1.85 16.96
N ALA A 424 14.17 -1.70 17.36
CA ALA A 424 15.08 -0.75 16.72
C ALA A 424 15.28 -1.07 15.23
N GLN A 425 15.41 -2.34 14.88
CA GLN A 425 15.51 -2.78 13.51
C GLN A 425 14.19 -2.58 12.75
N SER A 426 13.05 -2.93 13.36
CA SER A 426 11.73 -2.73 12.76
C SER A 426 11.44 -1.27 12.44
N LEU A 427 11.87 -0.35 13.29
CA LEU A 427 11.75 1.09 13.04
C LEU A 427 12.55 1.55 11.82
N LEU A 428 13.73 0.98 11.55
CA LEU A 428 14.51 1.28 10.34
C LEU A 428 13.80 0.79 9.06
N TYR A 429 13.10 -0.34 9.13
CA TYR A 429 12.24 -0.79 8.04
C TYR A 429 11.07 0.16 7.83
N ILE A 430 10.44 0.65 8.91
CA ILE A 430 9.38 1.68 8.81
C ILE A 430 9.93 2.99 8.24
N ASP A 431 11.15 3.39 8.58
CA ASP A 431 11.80 4.58 8.00
C ASP A 431 11.92 4.43 6.47
N THR A 432 12.32 3.25 5.99
CA THR A 432 12.36 2.92 4.57
C THR A 432 10.96 2.95 3.94
N VAL A 433 9.96 2.38 4.61
CA VAL A 433 8.56 2.42 4.15
C VAL A 433 8.08 3.85 3.99
N MET A 434 8.29 4.71 4.99
CA MET A 434 7.88 6.11 4.95
C MET A 434 8.61 6.88 3.86
N ALA A 435 9.93 6.72 3.77
CA ALA A 435 10.74 7.44 2.78
C ALA A 435 10.34 7.11 1.33
N PHE A 436 9.99 5.86 1.04
CA PHE A 436 9.49 5.46 -0.28
C PHE A 436 8.01 5.83 -0.50
N THR A 437 7.20 5.82 0.55
CA THR A 437 5.75 6.08 0.47
C THR A 437 5.44 7.57 0.25
N LEU A 438 6.07 8.45 1.02
CA LEU A 438 5.68 9.86 1.10
C LEU A 438 5.75 10.61 -0.25
N PRO A 439 6.80 10.46 -1.09
CA PRO A 439 6.84 11.08 -2.41
C PRO A 439 5.68 10.63 -3.32
N ARG A 440 5.30 9.35 -3.26
CA ARG A 440 4.20 8.76 -4.04
C ARG A 440 2.85 9.26 -3.55
N MET A 441 2.68 9.30 -2.24
CA MET A 441 1.48 9.85 -1.62
C MET A 441 1.32 11.33 -1.94
N ALA A 442 2.40 12.11 -1.96
CA ALA A 442 2.36 13.51 -2.39
C ALA A 442 1.90 13.67 -3.85
N LYS A 443 2.37 12.82 -4.79
CA LYS A 443 1.86 12.83 -6.17
C LYS A 443 0.37 12.46 -6.25
N ALA A 444 -0.07 11.45 -5.50
CA ALA A 444 -1.49 11.08 -5.43
C ALA A 444 -2.36 12.19 -4.83
N LEU A 445 -1.88 12.90 -3.81
CA LEU A 445 -2.56 14.06 -3.21
C LEU A 445 -2.59 15.25 -4.16
N ASN A 446 -1.50 15.53 -4.88
CA ASN A 446 -1.48 16.61 -5.87
C ASN A 446 -2.51 16.39 -6.98
N ALA A 447 -2.75 15.14 -7.38
CA ALA A 447 -3.78 14.79 -8.35
C ALA A 447 -5.22 15.09 -7.88
N VAL A 448 -5.43 15.30 -6.58
CA VAL A 448 -6.73 15.71 -5.99
C VAL A 448 -6.71 17.11 -5.40
N GLY A 449 -5.77 17.95 -5.83
CA GLY A 449 -5.79 19.39 -5.56
C GLY A 449 -4.86 19.88 -4.46
N TYR A 450 -4.00 19.02 -3.91
CA TYR A 450 -2.94 19.46 -3.00
C TYR A 450 -1.76 20.07 -3.78
N SER A 451 -0.96 20.89 -3.10
CA SER A 451 0.26 21.48 -3.65
C SER A 451 1.46 21.11 -2.78
N ILE A 452 1.93 19.87 -2.95
CA ILE A 452 3.04 19.29 -2.22
C ILE A 452 4.22 19.18 -3.20
N SER A 453 5.19 20.08 -3.04
CA SER A 453 6.49 20.03 -3.74
C SER A 453 7.27 18.78 -3.35
N VAL A 454 7.28 17.75 -4.19
CA VAL A 454 8.22 16.64 -3.96
C VAL A 454 9.58 17.10 -4.46
N PRO A 455 10.65 17.12 -3.62
CA PRO A 455 11.99 17.40 -4.12
C PRO A 455 12.35 16.33 -5.15
N GLU A 456 12.21 16.67 -6.42
CA GLU A 456 12.76 15.86 -7.49
C GLU A 456 14.26 16.16 -7.45
N ALA A 457 15.08 15.18 -7.07
CA ALA A 457 16.52 15.29 -7.31
C ALA A 457 16.66 15.65 -8.79
N GLU A 458 17.32 16.79 -9.08
CA GLU A 458 17.44 17.34 -10.43
C GLU A 458 17.66 16.20 -11.40
N GLY A 459 16.65 15.92 -12.23
CA GLY A 459 16.74 14.83 -13.18
C GLY A 459 18.01 15.02 -14.00
N LEU A 460 18.67 13.91 -14.27
CA LEU A 460 19.85 13.88 -15.14
C LEU A 460 19.52 14.63 -16.43
N LYS A 461 20.03 15.86 -16.58
CA LYS A 461 19.76 16.67 -17.77
C LYS A 461 20.63 16.12 -18.88
N PHE A 462 20.02 15.86 -20.04
CA PHE A 462 20.75 15.51 -21.25
C PHE A 462 20.18 16.28 -22.43
N GLN A 463 21.01 16.54 -23.43
CA GLN A 463 20.63 17.21 -24.67
C GLN A 463 21.24 16.47 -25.84
N VAL A 464 20.48 16.28 -26.92
CA VAL A 464 21.01 15.80 -28.20
C VAL A 464 20.84 16.94 -29.20
N LEU A 465 21.94 17.50 -29.69
CA LEU A 465 21.95 18.72 -30.51
C LEU A 465 22.86 18.57 -31.74
N PRO A 466 22.45 19.03 -32.93
CA PRO A 466 21.11 19.53 -33.23
C PRO A 466 20.08 18.37 -33.26
N ASN A 467 18.81 18.69 -33.00
CA ASN A 467 17.72 17.73 -33.13
C ASN A 467 16.43 18.49 -33.53
N PRO A 468 15.98 18.39 -34.79
CA PRO A 468 16.48 17.50 -35.84
C PRO A 468 17.92 17.78 -36.31
N THR A 469 18.61 16.76 -36.83
CA THR A 469 19.98 16.87 -37.36
C THR A 469 20.07 16.55 -38.85
N THR A 470 20.95 17.25 -39.56
CA THR A 470 21.41 16.91 -40.92
C THR A 470 22.85 16.38 -40.97
N ALA A 471 23.54 16.41 -39.83
CA ALA A 471 24.93 15.98 -39.64
C ALA A 471 25.05 15.09 -38.38
N ASN A 472 26.27 14.87 -37.88
CA ASN A 472 26.46 14.21 -36.59
C ASN A 472 25.81 15.05 -35.47
N ALA A 473 25.22 14.37 -34.49
CA ALA A 473 24.56 14.99 -33.36
C ALA A 473 25.39 14.79 -32.10
N GLN A 474 25.47 15.80 -31.24
CA GLN A 474 26.20 15.75 -29.99
C GLN A 474 25.23 15.43 -28.84
N LEU A 475 25.56 14.40 -28.06
CA LEU A 475 24.90 14.09 -26.80
C LEU A 475 25.67 14.75 -25.66
N TYR A 476 24.98 15.54 -24.84
CA TYR A 476 25.48 16.12 -23.60
C TYR A 476 24.75 15.52 -22.40
N VAL A 477 25.47 15.26 -21.31
CA VAL A 477 24.95 14.83 -20.02
C VAL A 477 25.49 15.77 -18.93
N TYR A 478 24.59 16.34 -18.14
CA TYR A 478 24.95 17.28 -17.07
C TYR A 478 24.86 16.61 -15.70
N GLY A 479 25.95 16.71 -14.92
CA GLY A 479 26.02 16.20 -13.55
C GLY A 479 26.16 14.67 -13.43
N ALA A 480 26.53 13.98 -14.51
CA ALA A 480 26.75 12.53 -14.56
C ALA A 480 27.76 12.19 -15.68
N GLN A 481 28.26 10.95 -15.68
CA GLN A 481 29.19 10.42 -16.68
C GLN A 481 28.49 9.34 -17.52
N ILE A 482 28.57 9.46 -18.84
CA ILE A 482 28.12 8.45 -19.80
C ILE A 482 29.00 7.22 -19.65
N GLN A 483 28.38 6.05 -19.44
CA GLN A 483 29.01 4.74 -19.38
C GLN A 483 28.79 3.91 -20.65
N ALA A 484 27.59 4.04 -21.24
CA ALA A 484 27.25 3.39 -22.51
C ALA A 484 26.15 4.16 -23.25
N VAL A 485 26.13 4.06 -24.58
CA VAL A 485 25.08 4.59 -25.45
C VAL A 485 24.72 3.55 -26.51
N GLU A 486 23.43 3.31 -26.69
CA GLU A 486 22.87 2.43 -27.71
C GLU A 486 21.80 3.19 -28.49
N VAL A 487 21.82 3.11 -29.82
CA VAL A 487 20.84 3.81 -30.68
C VAL A 487 20.06 2.79 -31.49
N HIS A 488 18.74 2.89 -31.43
CA HIS A 488 17.82 2.03 -32.18
C HIS A 488 17.03 2.82 -33.21
N ASP A 489 16.72 2.18 -34.34
CA ASP A 489 15.72 2.68 -35.27
C ASP A 489 14.28 2.42 -34.78
N LEU A 490 13.27 2.86 -35.54
CA LEU A 490 11.85 2.67 -35.22
C LEU A 490 11.42 1.19 -35.16
N LEU A 491 12.19 0.28 -35.74
CA LEU A 491 11.95 -1.17 -35.71
C LEU A 491 12.68 -1.84 -34.53
N GLY A 492 13.35 -1.06 -33.67
CA GLY A 492 14.09 -1.55 -32.52
C GLY A 492 15.47 -2.13 -32.85
N ARG A 493 15.93 -2.02 -34.11
CA ARG A 493 17.24 -2.55 -34.51
C ARG A 493 18.34 -1.60 -34.01
N ALA A 494 19.34 -2.14 -33.33
CA ALA A 494 20.50 -1.37 -32.89
C ALA A 494 21.34 -0.95 -34.11
N ILE A 495 21.53 0.35 -34.30
CA ILE A 495 22.30 0.94 -35.40
C ILE A 495 23.62 1.55 -34.94
N PHE A 496 23.78 1.76 -33.63
CA PHE A 496 25.01 2.25 -33.01
C PHE A 496 25.06 1.78 -31.56
N ALA A 497 26.23 1.38 -31.09
CA ALA A 497 26.48 1.06 -29.68
C ALA A 497 27.91 1.48 -29.32
N SER A 498 28.08 2.03 -28.12
CA SER A 498 29.36 2.39 -27.55
C SER A 498 29.31 2.14 -26.03
N GLU A 499 30.32 1.45 -25.50
CA GLU A 499 30.39 1.01 -24.11
C GLU A 499 31.75 1.35 -23.49
N GLY A 500 31.86 1.27 -22.17
CA GLY A 500 33.12 1.55 -21.45
C GLY A 500 33.48 3.04 -21.46
N LEU A 501 32.49 3.91 -21.58
CA LEU A 501 32.67 5.36 -21.64
C LEU A 501 32.89 5.95 -20.24
N SER A 502 33.55 7.10 -20.21
CA SER A 502 33.67 7.97 -19.02
C SER A 502 33.76 9.41 -19.49
N ALA A 503 32.66 9.92 -20.02
CA ALA A 503 32.59 11.27 -20.58
C ALA A 503 31.24 11.94 -20.28
N SER A 504 31.22 13.27 -20.23
CA SER A 504 29.98 14.06 -20.13
C SER A 504 29.36 14.38 -21.49
N GLU A 505 30.03 14.02 -22.58
CA GLU A 505 29.52 14.20 -23.95
C GLU A 505 29.95 13.06 -24.87
N LEU A 506 29.18 12.83 -25.94
CA LEU A 506 29.48 11.84 -26.97
C LEU A 506 28.93 12.30 -28.32
N GLU A 507 29.76 12.22 -29.37
CA GLU A 507 29.31 12.43 -30.74
C GLU A 507 28.59 11.19 -31.27
N LEU A 508 27.37 11.37 -31.76
CA LEU A 508 26.59 10.36 -32.45
C LEU A 508 26.83 10.52 -33.96
N PRO A 509 27.30 9.48 -34.67
CA PRO A 509 27.61 9.52 -36.10
C PRO A 509 26.34 9.51 -36.98
N SER A 510 25.35 10.33 -36.64
CA SER A 510 24.03 10.35 -37.25
C SER A 510 24.02 10.85 -38.69
N ALA A 511 25.09 11.47 -39.18
CA ALA A 511 25.23 11.79 -40.60
C ALA A 511 25.18 10.53 -41.48
N ALA A 512 25.65 9.38 -40.98
CA ALA A 512 25.69 8.10 -41.69
C ALA A 512 24.37 7.31 -41.63
N TRP A 513 23.38 7.77 -40.86
CA TRP A 513 22.11 7.08 -40.71
C TRP A 513 21.09 7.57 -41.74
N ALA A 514 20.15 6.70 -42.10
CA ALA A 514 19.05 7.08 -42.98
C ALA A 514 18.18 8.20 -42.35
N PRO A 515 17.50 9.04 -43.15
CA PRO A 515 16.48 9.93 -42.61
C PRO A 515 15.41 9.15 -41.84
N GLY A 516 15.08 9.61 -40.64
CA GLY A 516 14.18 8.89 -39.75
C GLY A 516 14.27 9.31 -38.28
N ALA A 517 13.47 8.65 -37.43
CA ALA A 517 13.52 8.83 -35.99
C ALA A 517 14.28 7.68 -35.32
N TYR A 518 15.10 8.04 -34.35
CA TYR A 518 15.97 7.14 -33.60
C TYR A 518 15.76 7.31 -32.10
N PHE A 519 15.94 6.21 -31.36
CA PHE A 519 15.94 6.20 -29.90
C PHE A 519 17.35 5.99 -29.38
N VAL A 520 17.89 7.00 -28.71
CA VAL A 520 19.23 7.00 -28.10
C VAL A 520 19.07 6.62 -26.63
N ARG A 521 19.39 5.38 -26.29
CA ARG A 521 19.47 4.88 -24.91
C ARG A 521 20.83 5.22 -24.33
N ILE A 522 20.84 5.88 -23.18
CA ILE A 522 22.01 6.46 -22.53
C ILE A 522 22.09 5.85 -21.13
N GLN A 523 23.18 5.16 -20.84
CA GLN A 523 23.52 4.67 -19.51
C GLN A 523 24.58 5.58 -18.90
N THR A 524 24.34 5.98 -17.65
CA THR A 524 25.24 6.84 -16.88
C THR A 524 25.53 6.24 -15.51
N ASP A 525 26.53 6.77 -14.83
CA ASP A 525 26.87 6.44 -13.44
C ASP A 525 25.73 6.71 -12.43
N ARG A 526 24.70 7.47 -12.82
CA ARG A 526 23.52 7.76 -12.00
C ARG A 526 22.19 7.22 -12.56
N GLY A 527 22.23 6.37 -13.59
CA GLY A 527 21.06 5.69 -14.14
C GLY A 527 20.94 5.73 -15.66
N MET A 528 19.82 5.23 -16.19
CA MET A 528 19.55 5.15 -17.63
C MET A 528 18.43 6.11 -18.07
N ARG A 529 18.56 6.67 -19.28
CA ARG A 529 17.53 7.47 -19.96
C ARG A 529 17.51 7.18 -21.46
N THR A 530 16.39 7.48 -22.11
CA THR A 530 16.25 7.38 -23.57
C THR A 530 15.85 8.73 -24.15
N ALA A 531 16.55 9.17 -25.20
CA ALA A 531 16.27 10.38 -25.96
C ALA A 531 15.77 10.02 -27.36
N LYS A 532 14.95 10.87 -27.97
CA LYS A 532 14.61 10.77 -29.39
C LYS A 532 15.54 11.67 -30.20
N LEU A 533 16.08 11.17 -31.31
CA LEU A 533 16.83 11.95 -32.30
C LEU A 533 16.13 11.85 -33.66
N ILE A 534 15.90 12.99 -34.32
CA ILE A 534 15.32 13.06 -35.66
C ILE A 534 16.44 13.38 -36.65
N ARG A 535 16.65 12.52 -37.64
CA ARG A 535 17.56 12.72 -38.77
C ARG A 535 16.74 13.14 -39.99
N ASN A 536 17.01 14.32 -40.53
CA ASN A 536 16.26 14.88 -41.68
C ASN A 536 16.79 14.47 -43.04
#